data_AF-A0A662Y245-F1
#
_entry.id   AF-A0A662Y245-F1
#
_cell.length_a   1.000
_cell.length_b   1.000
_cell.length_c   1.000
_cell.angle_alpha   90.00
_cell.angle_beta   90.00
_cell.angle_gamma   90.00
#
_symmetry.space_group_name_H-M   'P 1'
#
loop_
_entity.id
_entity.type
_entity.pdbx_description
1 polymer ?
#
loop_
_entity_poly.entity_id
_entity_poly.type
_entity_poly.pdbx_seq_one_letter_code
_entity_poly.pdbx_strand_id
1 'polypeptide(L)'
;MSVNTAGDINSGGKLYDDVQSAAAIAAERLEKSTREAYQSSLQHFAEFCEEGGYPDPRSTRYPQIPSLMAARFYQLSQVNTSVAPAEKLRSAVNWHYTTLSMLTPSQPADCWVEEEDVNGNIIARGNPAKAQIVRQVLRGLVKLGKRAGTAKRAVPMSLQLLGDINTFVDSENSPFNEVTRR
;
A
#
# COMPACT_ATOMS: atom_id res chain seq x y z
N MET A 1 -7.24 41.80 -17.56
CA MET A 1 -8.39 40.89 -17.38
C MET A 1 -8.11 40.07 -16.14
N SER A 2 -8.70 40.46 -15.00
CA SER A 2 -8.50 39.77 -13.72
C SER A 2 -9.34 38.50 -13.70
N VAL A 3 -8.67 37.36 -13.58
CA VAL A 3 -9.33 36.08 -13.32
C VAL A 3 -9.68 36.06 -11.83
N ASN A 4 -10.97 35.94 -11.53
CA ASN A 4 -11.47 35.79 -10.16
C ASN A 4 -10.84 34.53 -9.54
N THR A 5 -9.89 34.73 -8.65
CA THR A 5 -9.32 33.67 -7.79
C THR A 5 -10.43 33.17 -6.87
N ALA A 6 -10.70 31.88 -6.91
CA ALA A 6 -11.62 31.21 -5.99
C ALA A 6 -11.26 31.60 -4.55
N GLY A 7 -12.24 32.16 -3.83
CA GLY A 7 -12.02 32.71 -2.50
C GLY A 7 -11.50 31.65 -1.54
N ASP A 8 -10.27 31.85 -1.08
CA ASP A 8 -9.76 31.15 0.10
C ASP A 8 -10.73 31.42 1.26
N ILE A 9 -11.20 30.35 1.90
CA ILE A 9 -12.02 30.47 3.10
C ILE A 9 -11.12 31.10 4.17
N ASN A 10 -11.43 32.34 4.52
CA ASN A 10 -10.61 33.14 5.42
C ASN A 10 -10.44 32.42 6.77
N SER A 11 -9.19 32.19 7.15
CA SER A 11 -8.84 31.45 8.36
C SER A 11 -9.37 32.21 9.58
N GLY A 12 -10.28 31.60 10.36
CA GLY A 12 -10.88 32.21 11.55
C GLY A 12 -12.25 32.90 11.35
N GLY A 13 -12.90 32.72 10.19
CA GLY A 13 -14.31 33.09 10.00
C GLY A 13 -15.27 31.95 10.28
N LYS A 14 -16.56 32.25 10.52
CA LYS A 14 -17.62 31.23 10.78
C LYS A 14 -17.66 30.10 9.74
N LEU A 15 -17.44 30.42 8.46
CA LEU A 15 -17.40 29.42 7.38
C LEU A 15 -16.22 28.44 7.49
N TYR A 16 -15.08 28.90 8.04
CA TYR A 16 -13.94 28.05 8.31
C TYR A 16 -14.26 27.07 9.44
N ASP A 17 -14.92 27.54 10.50
CA ASP A 17 -15.38 26.72 11.63
C ASP A 17 -16.43 25.68 11.20
N ASP A 18 -17.37 26.08 10.32
CA ASP A 18 -18.36 25.19 9.74
C ASP A 18 -17.70 24.08 8.89
N VAL A 19 -16.67 24.42 8.10
CA VAL A 19 -15.90 23.45 7.31
C VAL A 19 -15.09 22.51 8.20
N GLN A 20 -14.44 23.01 9.26
CA GLN A 20 -13.77 22.18 10.26
C GLN A 20 -14.76 21.22 10.94
N SER A 21 -15.94 21.70 11.31
CA SER A 21 -16.99 20.88 11.93
C SER A 21 -17.49 19.80 10.99
N ALA A 22 -17.72 20.12 9.71
CA ALA A 22 -18.10 19.15 8.68
C ALA A 22 -17.02 18.08 8.46
N ALA A 23 -15.74 18.46 8.49
CA ALA A 23 -14.64 17.50 8.40
C ALA A 23 -14.50 16.63 9.66
N ALA A 24 -14.77 17.18 10.84
CA ALA A 24 -14.82 16.41 12.08
C ALA A 24 -15.91 15.32 12.02
N ILE A 25 -17.10 15.68 11.54
CA ILE A 25 -18.20 14.72 11.28
C ILE A 25 -17.76 13.65 10.26
N ALA A 26 -17.06 14.05 9.19
CA ALA A 26 -16.53 13.08 8.22
C ALA A 26 -15.49 12.13 8.85
N ALA A 27 -14.68 12.60 9.79
CA ALA A 27 -13.71 11.80 10.53
C ALA A 27 -14.37 10.85 11.56
N GLU A 28 -15.55 11.20 12.08
CA GLU A 28 -16.37 10.34 12.94
C GLU A 28 -16.96 9.12 12.20
N ARG A 29 -16.95 9.11 10.87
CA ARG A 29 -17.32 7.91 10.08
C ARG A 29 -16.40 6.72 10.34
N LEU A 30 -15.17 6.96 10.82
CA LEU A 30 -14.28 5.89 11.26
C LEU A 30 -14.50 5.58 12.74
N GLU A 31 -14.64 4.30 13.05
CA GLU A 31 -14.61 3.80 14.41
C GLU A 31 -13.32 4.26 15.12
N LYS A 32 -13.43 4.63 16.40
CA LYS A 32 -12.31 5.13 17.20
C LYS A 32 -11.10 4.17 17.19
N SER A 33 -11.35 2.88 17.32
CA SER A 33 -10.32 1.82 17.26
C SER A 33 -9.55 1.84 15.93
N THR A 34 -10.24 2.06 14.80
CA THR A 34 -9.64 2.14 13.47
C THR A 34 -8.82 3.42 13.33
N ARG A 35 -9.30 4.54 13.88
CA ARG A 35 -8.58 5.81 13.89
C ARG A 35 -7.25 5.71 14.65
N GLU A 36 -7.26 5.10 15.84
CA GLU A 36 -6.06 4.87 16.64
C GLU A 36 -5.06 3.95 15.91
N ALA A 37 -5.57 2.87 15.29
CA ALA A 37 -4.74 1.98 14.48
C ALA A 37 -4.11 2.69 13.27
N TYR A 38 -4.83 3.62 12.64
CA TYR A 38 -4.31 4.42 11.52
C TYR A 38 -3.27 5.43 12.00
N GLN A 39 -3.52 6.11 13.13
CA GLN A 39 -2.55 7.04 13.72
C GLN A 39 -1.24 6.34 14.08
N SER A 40 -1.30 5.18 14.73
CA SER A 40 -0.10 4.36 15.00
C SER A 40 0.62 3.95 13.72
N SER A 41 -0.13 3.52 12.68
CA SER A 41 0.48 3.18 11.40
C SER A 41 1.15 4.37 10.70
N LEU A 42 0.58 5.58 10.83
CA LEU A 42 1.15 6.81 10.29
C LEU A 42 2.38 7.25 11.07
N GLN A 43 2.36 7.12 12.39
CA GLN A 43 3.50 7.42 13.25
C GLN A 43 4.72 6.57 12.85
N HIS A 44 4.55 5.25 12.73
CA HIS A 44 5.64 4.37 12.29
C HIS A 44 6.11 4.63 10.86
N PHE A 45 5.24 5.16 10.00
CA PHE A 45 5.65 5.56 8.66
C PHE A 45 6.42 6.89 8.67
N ALA A 46 6.03 7.84 9.53
CA ALA A 46 6.77 9.08 9.73
C ALA A 46 8.17 8.81 10.28
N GLU A 47 8.28 7.97 11.32
CA GLU A 47 9.56 7.50 11.87
C GLU A 47 10.44 6.89 10.79
N PHE A 48 9.88 6.00 9.96
CA PHE A 48 10.58 5.40 8.83
C PHE A 48 11.09 6.43 7.80
N CYS A 49 10.31 7.49 7.55
CA CYS A 49 10.72 8.56 6.63
C CYS A 49 11.84 9.42 7.24
N GLU A 50 11.72 9.76 8.52
CA GLU A 50 12.71 10.56 9.26
C GLU A 50 14.04 9.83 9.40
N GLU A 51 14.02 8.53 9.70
CA GLU A 51 15.21 7.66 9.68
C GLU A 51 15.91 7.65 8.31
N GLY A 52 15.13 7.78 7.23
CA GLY A 52 15.63 7.91 5.87
C GLY A 52 16.09 9.31 5.47
N GLY A 53 16.01 10.30 6.38
CA GLY A 53 16.36 11.70 6.11
C GLY A 53 15.28 12.51 5.40
N TYR A 54 14.05 12.00 5.35
CA TYR A 54 12.91 12.69 4.73
C TYR A 54 12.08 13.44 5.79
N PRO A 55 11.42 14.55 5.42
CA PRO A 55 10.50 15.26 6.31
C PRO A 55 9.31 14.38 6.75
N ASP A 56 8.65 14.75 7.86
CA ASP A 56 7.42 14.10 8.30
C ASP A 56 6.33 14.20 7.21
N PRO A 57 5.90 13.07 6.61
CA PRO A 57 4.88 13.06 5.55
C PRO A 57 3.48 13.43 6.07
N ARG A 58 3.29 13.58 7.39
CA ARG A 58 2.03 14.03 7.99
C ARG A 58 1.91 15.55 8.06
N SER A 59 3.02 16.26 7.86
CA SER A 59 3.06 17.73 7.91
C SER A 59 3.50 18.32 6.58
N THR A 60 4.42 17.66 5.89
CA THR A 60 5.04 18.17 4.67
C THR A 60 4.86 17.20 3.51
N ARG A 61 4.49 17.72 2.34
CA ARG A 61 4.39 16.95 1.10
C ARG A 61 5.69 17.03 0.32
N TYR A 62 6.13 15.90 -0.20
CA TYR A 62 7.29 15.80 -1.08
C TYR A 62 7.11 14.65 -2.09
N PRO A 63 7.75 14.73 -3.28
CA PRO A 63 7.49 13.80 -4.39
C PRO A 63 7.69 12.32 -4.04
N GLN A 64 8.63 12.00 -3.17
CA GLN A 64 9.10 10.63 -2.92
C GLN A 64 8.16 9.81 -2.03
N ILE A 65 7.10 10.39 -1.45
CA ILE A 65 6.19 9.69 -0.52
C ILE A 65 5.68 8.35 -1.08
N PRO A 66 5.17 8.25 -2.33
CA PRO A 66 4.71 6.98 -2.88
C PRO A 66 5.81 5.91 -2.98
N SER A 67 7.04 6.33 -3.27
CA SER A 67 8.20 5.44 -3.35
C SER A 67 8.60 4.94 -1.95
N LEU A 68 8.58 5.82 -0.95
CA LEU A 68 8.81 5.45 0.46
C LEU A 68 7.71 4.51 0.98
N MET A 69 6.45 4.75 0.62
CA MET A 69 5.36 3.81 0.93
C MET A 69 5.63 2.43 0.31
N ALA A 70 6.04 2.38 -0.96
CA ALA A 70 6.36 1.12 -1.63
C ALA A 70 7.54 0.39 -0.95
N ALA A 71 8.58 1.12 -0.55
CA ALA A 71 9.70 0.56 0.21
C ALA A 71 9.24 0.01 1.57
N ARG A 72 8.39 0.74 2.28
CA ARG A 72 7.84 0.28 3.56
C ARG A 72 6.95 -0.95 3.40
N PHE A 73 6.13 -1.02 2.34
CA PHE A 73 5.35 -2.22 2.05
C PHE A 73 6.24 -3.43 1.83
N TYR A 74 7.35 -3.26 1.12
CA TYR A 74 8.33 -4.33 0.92
C TYR A 74 8.92 -4.79 2.25
N GLN A 75 9.38 -3.88 3.12
CA GLN A 75 9.88 -4.24 4.46
C GLN A 75 8.83 -4.97 5.30
N LEU A 76 7.59 -4.46 5.31
CA LEU A 76 6.48 -5.10 6.02
C LEU A 76 6.23 -6.53 5.51
N SER A 77 6.40 -6.78 4.21
CA SER A 77 6.23 -8.11 3.64
C SER A 77 7.35 -9.09 3.98
N GLN A 78 8.54 -8.61 4.35
CA GLN A 78 9.64 -9.47 4.78
C GLN A 78 9.45 -9.99 6.21
N VAL A 79 8.84 -9.17 7.07
CA VAL A 79 8.67 -9.49 8.50
C VAL A 79 7.28 -10.04 8.84
N ASN A 80 6.28 -9.86 7.96
CA ASN A 80 4.92 -10.34 8.17
C ASN A 80 4.51 -11.35 7.08
N THR A 81 3.87 -12.43 7.50
CA THR A 81 3.26 -13.41 6.58
C THR A 81 2.05 -12.85 5.82
N SER A 82 1.37 -11.86 6.39
CA SER A 82 0.17 -11.23 5.82
C SER A 82 0.48 -9.85 5.23
N VAL A 83 -0.26 -9.49 4.19
CA VAL A 83 -0.21 -8.16 3.54
C VAL A 83 -0.99 -7.09 4.32
N ALA A 84 -1.77 -7.50 5.34
CA ALA A 84 -2.63 -6.60 6.11
C ALA A 84 -1.93 -5.36 6.69
N PRO A 85 -0.67 -5.41 7.20
CA PRO A 85 0.02 -4.21 7.65
C PRO A 85 0.27 -3.19 6.54
N ALA A 86 0.58 -3.64 5.32
CA ALA A 86 0.76 -2.76 4.17
C ALA A 86 -0.57 -2.14 3.70
N GLU A 87 -1.66 -2.93 3.72
CA GLU A 87 -3.02 -2.42 3.43
C GLU A 87 -3.48 -1.40 4.47
N LYS A 88 -3.17 -1.64 5.75
CA LYS A 88 -3.44 -0.71 6.85
C LYS A 88 -2.69 0.60 6.63
N LEU A 89 -1.39 0.55 6.35
CA LEU A 89 -0.60 1.75 6.06
C LEU A 89 -1.17 2.52 4.87
N ARG A 90 -1.49 1.84 3.76
CA ARG A 90 -2.13 2.50 2.60
C ARG A 90 -3.42 3.20 2.99
N SER A 91 -4.27 2.53 3.78
CA SER A 91 -5.58 3.06 4.19
C SER A 91 -5.42 4.25 5.13
N ALA A 92 -4.46 4.18 6.06
CA ALA A 92 -4.12 5.26 6.98
C ALA A 92 -3.61 6.50 6.24
N VAL A 93 -2.70 6.32 5.26
CA VAL A 93 -2.24 7.42 4.41
C VAL A 93 -3.38 7.98 3.56
N ASN A 94 -4.21 7.11 2.96
CA ASN A 94 -5.36 7.57 2.18
C ASN A 94 -6.29 8.45 3.02
N TRP A 95 -6.59 8.01 4.24
CA TRP A 95 -7.42 8.76 5.19
C TRP A 95 -6.77 10.10 5.59
N HIS A 96 -5.49 10.09 5.97
CA HIS A 96 -4.78 11.32 6.35
C HIS A 96 -4.78 12.36 5.23
N TYR A 97 -4.52 11.93 3.99
CA TYR A 97 -4.47 12.80 2.83
C TYR A 97 -5.84 13.25 2.30
N THR A 98 -6.93 12.80 2.93
CA THR A 98 -8.29 13.34 2.71
C THR A 98 -8.72 14.34 3.78
N THR A 99 -7.90 14.60 4.80
CA THR A 99 -8.18 15.61 5.83
C THR A 99 -8.00 17.03 5.29
N LEU A 100 -8.69 18.00 5.90
CA LEU A 100 -8.61 19.41 5.49
C LEU A 100 -7.21 19.99 5.55
N SER A 101 -6.38 19.57 6.52
CA SER A 101 -4.99 20.03 6.63
C SER A 101 -4.14 19.58 5.44
N MET A 102 -4.57 18.52 4.75
CA MET A 102 -3.87 17.97 3.60
C MET A 102 -4.49 18.37 2.27
N LEU A 103 -5.77 18.72 2.24
CA LEU A 103 -6.46 19.18 1.04
C LEU A 103 -6.06 20.62 0.71
N THR A 104 -5.50 20.85 -0.46
CA THR A 104 -5.41 22.19 -1.05
C THR A 104 -6.44 22.33 -2.19
N PRO A 105 -7.01 23.52 -2.43
CA PRO A 105 -8.11 23.73 -3.37
C PRO A 105 -7.83 23.26 -4.82
N SER A 106 -6.56 23.20 -5.21
CA SER A 106 -6.11 22.80 -6.55
C SER A 106 -5.62 21.35 -6.65
N GLN A 107 -5.93 20.48 -5.68
CA GLN A 107 -5.40 19.11 -5.69
C GLN A 107 -6.21 18.13 -6.56
N PRO A 108 -5.53 17.27 -7.35
CA PRO A 108 -6.16 16.12 -7.97
C PRO A 108 -6.71 15.16 -6.90
N ALA A 109 -8.02 14.95 -6.88
CA ALA A 109 -8.66 14.10 -5.87
C ALA A 109 -8.26 12.61 -6.01
N ASP A 110 -7.95 12.15 -7.22
CA ASP A 110 -7.89 10.72 -7.55
C ASP A 110 -6.52 10.15 -7.94
N CYS A 111 -5.51 11.00 -8.08
CA CYS A 111 -4.16 10.60 -8.43
C CYS A 111 -3.11 11.32 -7.57
N TRP A 112 -1.90 10.79 -7.63
CA TRP A 112 -0.70 11.50 -7.20
C TRP A 112 -0.06 12.09 -8.45
N VAL A 113 0.27 13.38 -8.40
CA VAL A 113 0.87 14.10 -9.52
C VAL A 113 2.07 14.87 -9.02
N GLU A 114 3.15 14.79 -9.79
CA GLU A 114 4.36 15.57 -9.61
C GLU A 114 4.33 16.64 -10.72
N GLU A 115 4.17 17.89 -10.32
CA GLU A 115 4.14 19.04 -11.24
C GLU A 115 5.42 19.85 -11.05
N GLU A 116 5.98 20.33 -12.15
CA GLU A 116 7.11 21.25 -12.10
C GLU A 116 6.58 22.69 -11.98
N ASP A 117 7.05 23.40 -10.97
CA ASP A 117 6.76 24.82 -10.76
C ASP A 117 7.47 25.69 -11.80
N VAL A 118 7.07 26.96 -11.90
CA VAL A 118 7.69 27.99 -12.75
C VAL A 118 9.20 28.14 -12.46
N ASN A 119 9.63 27.74 -11.26
CA ASN A 119 11.01 27.76 -10.81
C ASN A 119 11.80 26.45 -11.08
N GLY A 120 11.18 25.45 -11.72
CA GLY A 120 11.79 24.13 -11.96
C GLY A 120 11.74 23.17 -10.76
N ASN A 121 11.02 23.55 -9.69
CA ASN A 121 10.88 22.71 -8.49
C ASN A 121 9.73 21.72 -8.64
N ILE A 122 9.93 20.47 -8.23
CA ILE A 122 8.88 19.46 -8.28
C ILE A 122 7.95 19.62 -7.07
N ILE A 123 6.69 19.98 -7.33
CA ILE A 123 5.62 20.08 -6.36
C ILE A 123 4.76 18.82 -6.44
N ALA A 124 4.56 18.17 -5.29
CA ALA A 124 3.74 16.99 -5.19
C ALA A 124 2.28 17.30 -4.81
N ARG A 125 1.32 16.80 -5.59
CA ARG A 125 -0.13 17.04 -5.41
C ARG A 125 -0.94 15.74 -5.36
N GLY A 126 -2.09 15.81 -4.70
CA GLY A 126 -3.07 14.72 -4.63
C GLY A 126 -2.75 13.66 -3.58
N ASN A 127 -3.30 12.46 -3.69
CA ASN A 127 -3.19 11.44 -2.63
C ASN A 127 -2.11 10.38 -2.95
N PRO A 128 -1.03 10.25 -2.14
CA PRO A 128 0.06 9.33 -2.43
C PRO A 128 -0.39 7.86 -2.33
N ALA A 129 -1.39 7.55 -1.49
CA ALA A 129 -1.97 6.22 -1.43
C ALA A 129 -2.71 5.80 -2.73
N LYS A 130 -3.03 6.79 -3.59
CA LYS A 130 -3.64 6.59 -4.90
C LYS A 130 -2.60 6.51 -6.03
N ALA A 131 -1.31 6.70 -5.77
CA ALA A 131 -0.25 6.61 -6.78
C ALA A 131 -0.18 5.23 -7.44
N GLN A 132 0.25 5.19 -8.71
CA GLN A 132 0.33 3.95 -9.48
C GLN A 132 1.31 2.94 -8.86
N ILE A 133 2.49 3.39 -8.44
CA ILE A 133 3.51 2.54 -7.80
C ILE A 133 2.97 1.84 -6.55
N VAL A 134 2.30 2.58 -5.66
CA VAL A 134 1.67 2.07 -4.43
C VAL A 134 0.63 1.00 -4.77
N ARG A 135 -0.23 1.24 -5.77
CA ARG A 135 -1.23 0.26 -6.22
C ARG A 135 -0.59 -0.99 -6.79
N GLN A 136 0.45 -0.86 -7.59
CA GLN A 136 1.13 -1.99 -8.24
C GLN A 136 1.87 -2.87 -7.24
N VAL A 137 2.65 -2.27 -6.34
CA VAL A 137 3.39 -3.00 -5.30
C VAL A 137 2.43 -3.79 -4.41
N LEU A 138 1.38 -3.14 -3.90
CA LEU A 138 0.41 -3.82 -3.05
C LEU A 138 -0.30 -4.98 -3.77
N ARG A 139 -0.69 -4.79 -5.05
CA ARG A 139 -1.24 -5.88 -5.88
C ARG A 139 -0.24 -7.03 -6.06
N GLY A 140 1.05 -6.71 -6.24
CA GLY A 140 2.13 -7.69 -6.30
C GLY A 140 2.22 -8.52 -5.02
N LEU A 141 2.24 -7.85 -3.86
CA LEU A 141 2.28 -8.51 -2.54
C LEU A 141 1.07 -9.42 -2.31
N VAL A 142 -0.14 -8.96 -2.62
CA VAL A 142 -1.36 -9.79 -2.51
C VAL A 142 -1.27 -11.04 -3.41
N LYS A 143 -0.74 -10.91 -4.62
CA LYS A 143 -0.54 -12.06 -5.52
C LYS A 143 0.51 -13.03 -4.98
N LEU A 144 1.60 -12.54 -4.39
CA LEU A 144 2.63 -13.37 -3.77
C LEU A 144 2.06 -14.16 -2.58
N GLY A 145 1.32 -13.50 -1.69
CA GLY A 145 0.64 -14.17 -0.57
C GLY A 145 -0.33 -15.25 -1.03
N LYS A 146 -1.13 -14.97 -2.08
CA LYS A 146 -2.04 -15.98 -2.67
C LYS A 146 -1.30 -17.18 -3.24
N ARG A 147 -0.17 -16.96 -3.93
CA ARG A 147 0.67 -18.03 -4.49
C ARG A 147 1.35 -18.88 -3.42
N ALA A 148 1.75 -18.28 -2.30
CA ALA A 148 2.31 -19.02 -1.17
C ALA A 148 1.28 -19.99 -0.55
N GLY A 149 0.01 -19.58 -0.48
CA GLY A 149 -1.08 -20.41 0.04
C GLY A 149 -1.72 -21.38 -0.95
N THR A 150 -1.40 -21.30 -2.24
CA THR A 150 -1.85 -22.30 -3.23
C THR A 150 -0.75 -23.32 -3.42
N ALA A 151 -1.02 -24.58 -3.05
CA ALA A 151 -0.18 -25.69 -3.49
C ALA A 151 -0.03 -25.58 -5.01
N LYS A 152 1.21 -25.59 -5.52
CA LYS A 152 1.45 -25.68 -6.97
C LYS A 152 0.62 -26.86 -7.45
N ARG A 153 -0.40 -26.60 -8.29
CA ARG A 153 -1.21 -27.66 -8.88
C ARG A 153 -0.24 -28.70 -9.42
N ALA A 154 -0.34 -29.94 -8.92
CA ALA A 154 0.37 -31.04 -9.54
C ALA A 154 -0.03 -31.03 -11.01
N VAL A 155 0.96 -30.90 -11.89
CA VAL A 155 0.71 -31.09 -13.32
C VAL A 155 0.19 -32.53 -13.44
N PRO A 156 -0.91 -32.78 -14.15
CA PRO A 156 -1.39 -34.14 -14.35
C PRO A 156 -0.22 -34.96 -14.89
N MET A 157 0.18 -35.97 -14.12
CA MET A 157 1.23 -36.90 -14.52
C MET A 157 0.77 -37.57 -15.82
N SER A 158 1.64 -37.62 -16.84
CA SER A 158 1.27 -38.33 -18.05
C SER A 158 1.09 -39.81 -17.73
N LEU A 159 0.12 -40.45 -18.39
CA LEU A 159 -0.07 -41.90 -18.27
C LEU A 159 1.19 -42.68 -18.65
N GLN A 160 2.00 -42.11 -19.54
CA GLN A 160 3.29 -42.67 -19.93
C GLN A 160 4.31 -42.62 -18.78
N LEU A 161 4.42 -41.49 -18.07
CA LEU A 161 5.30 -41.39 -16.91
C LEU A 161 4.83 -42.29 -15.75
N LEU A 162 3.52 -42.45 -15.58
CA LEU A 162 2.94 -43.44 -14.66
C LEU A 162 3.34 -44.87 -15.04
N GLY A 163 3.29 -45.19 -16.33
CA GLY A 163 3.76 -46.47 -16.86
C GLY A 163 5.25 -46.70 -16.59
N ASP A 164 6.09 -45.70 -16.88
CA ASP A 164 7.53 -45.77 -16.66
C ASP A 164 7.86 -45.97 -15.17
N ILE A 165 7.19 -45.23 -14.27
CA ILE A 165 7.33 -45.40 -12.82
C ILE A 165 6.88 -46.80 -12.39
N ASN A 166 5.77 -47.32 -12.91
CA ASN A 166 5.30 -48.65 -12.56
C ASN A 166 6.30 -49.73 -13.02
N THR A 167 6.83 -49.63 -14.25
CA THR A 167 7.87 -50.55 -14.74
C THR A 167 9.18 -50.44 -13.97
N PHE A 168 9.55 -49.25 -13.51
CA PHE A 168 10.72 -49.04 -12.67
C PHE A 168 10.56 -49.70 -11.31
N VAL A 169 9.39 -49.53 -10.66
CA VAL A 169 9.07 -50.15 -9.36
C VAL A 169 9.00 -51.68 -9.47
N ASP A 170 8.40 -52.20 -10.54
CA ASP A 170 8.23 -53.64 -10.77
C ASP A 170 9.49 -54.34 -11.31
N SER A 171 10.55 -53.58 -11.64
CA SER A 171 11.80 -54.17 -12.13
C SER A 171 12.51 -54.98 -11.04
N GLU A 172 13.12 -56.12 -11.42
CA GLU A 172 13.84 -56.99 -10.48
C GLU A 172 15.04 -56.31 -9.79
N ASN A 173 15.54 -55.22 -10.37
CA ASN A 173 16.63 -54.39 -9.84
C ASN A 173 16.13 -53.14 -9.09
N SER A 174 14.83 -53.04 -8.82
CA SER A 174 14.26 -51.93 -8.06
C SER A 174 14.78 -51.97 -6.62
N PRO A 175 15.40 -50.89 -6.11
CA PRO A 175 15.93 -50.84 -4.74
C PRO A 175 14.83 -50.96 -3.66
N PHE A 176 13.54 -50.87 -4.05
CA PHE A 176 12.40 -51.04 -3.16
C PHE A 176 11.96 -52.50 -2.99
N ASN A 177 12.33 -53.40 -3.92
CA ASN A 177 11.97 -54.82 -3.87
C ASN A 177 12.88 -55.65 -2.93
N GLU A 178 14.02 -55.10 -2.50
CA GLU A 178 14.87 -55.71 -1.47
C GLU A 178 14.23 -55.60 -0.06
N VAL A 179 13.36 -54.62 0.17
CA VAL A 179 12.77 -54.35 1.49
C VAL A 179 11.55 -55.26 1.78
N THR A 180 10.88 -55.78 0.75
CA THR A 180 9.65 -56.60 0.87
C THR A 180 9.89 -58.12 0.83
N ARG A 181 11.14 -58.60 0.65
CA ARG A 181 11.50 -60.03 0.65
C ARG A 181 12.01 -60.59 1.99
N ARG A 182 11.78 -59.92 3.12
CA ARG A 182 12.06 -60.43 4.47
C ARG A 182 10.80 -60.90 5.18
#